data_AF-A0A6L8F108-F1
#
_entry.id   AF-A0A6L8F108-F1
#
_cell.length_a   1.000
_cell.length_b   1.000
_cell.length_c   1.000
_cell.angle_alpha   90.00
_cell.angle_beta   90.00
_cell.angle_gamma   90.00
#
_symmetry.space_group_name_H-M   'P 1'
#
loop_
_entity.id
_entity.type
_entity.pdbx_description
1 polymer ?
#
loop_
_entity_poly.entity_id
_entity_poly.type
_entity_poly.pdbx_seq_one_letter_code
_entity_poly.pdbx_strand_id
1 'polypeptide(L)'
;MAEQNGNENVVETQEQTTASSGVIISAAQLQSLDISDRFTRTKTATGWRIKLEASARVTVNFTTSMRKLEVTLMQDDCIERDGDDLILIRNQPAEAYRSQRGVSSSPLARSLERTSGSETSEN
;
A
#
# COMPACT_ATOMS: atom_id res chain seq x y z
N MET A 1 0.54 60.56 -19.03
CA MET A 1 -0.80 59.93 -18.95
C MET A 1 -0.57 58.43 -18.76
N ALA A 2 -1.15 57.90 -17.67
CA ALA A 2 -1.44 56.50 -17.28
C ALA A 2 -0.42 55.40 -17.66
N GLU A 3 0.32 54.78 -16.73
CA GLU A 3 -0.09 53.74 -15.75
C GLU A 3 -0.53 52.40 -16.38
N GLN A 4 0.18 51.32 -15.99
CA GLN A 4 -0.26 49.92 -15.73
C GLN A 4 0.95 48.99 -16.02
N ASN A 5 1.86 48.71 -15.07
CA ASN A 5 1.70 47.79 -13.94
C ASN A 5 0.76 46.61 -14.21
N GLY A 6 1.37 45.49 -14.60
CA GLY A 6 0.73 44.18 -14.70
C GLY A 6 1.75 43.11 -14.33
N ASN A 7 2.16 43.10 -13.06
CA ASN A 7 2.90 41.99 -12.48
C ASN A 7 1.92 40.82 -12.34
N GLU A 8 1.76 40.04 -13.42
CA GLU A 8 0.99 38.80 -13.41
C GLU A 8 1.77 37.77 -12.59
N ASN A 9 1.54 37.81 -11.27
CA ASN A 9 1.84 36.72 -10.37
C ASN A 9 0.90 35.58 -10.74
N VAL A 10 1.27 34.81 -11.77
CA VAL A 10 0.70 33.50 -12.00
C VAL A 10 1.14 32.66 -10.81
N VAL A 11 0.28 32.60 -9.79
CA VAL A 11 0.30 31.51 -8.83
C VAL A 11 -0.12 30.29 -9.64
N GLU A 12 0.85 29.65 -10.29
CA GLU A 12 0.74 28.24 -10.65
C GLU A 12 0.45 27.54 -9.33
N THR A 13 -0.85 27.28 -9.11
CA THR A 13 -1.28 26.30 -8.14
C THR A 13 -0.69 25.03 -8.70
N GLN A 14 0.53 24.71 -8.24
CA GLN A 14 1.11 23.40 -8.44
C GLN A 14 0.08 22.47 -7.84
N GLU A 15 -0.79 21.91 -8.69
CA GLU A 15 -1.46 20.66 -8.43
C GLU A 15 -0.32 19.75 -8.02
N GLN A 16 -0.15 19.62 -6.71
CA GLN A 16 0.85 18.78 -6.12
C GLN A 16 0.40 17.40 -6.58
N THR A 17 0.93 16.95 -7.70
CA THR A 17 0.66 15.63 -8.28
C THR A 17 1.16 14.65 -7.25
N THR A 18 0.30 14.34 -6.29
CA THR A 18 0.49 13.25 -5.35
C THR A 18 0.51 12.02 -6.22
N ALA A 19 1.71 11.51 -6.48
CA ALA A 19 1.89 10.34 -7.33
C ALA A 19 1.14 9.17 -6.70
N SER A 20 -0.08 8.89 -7.18
CA SER A 20 -0.83 7.71 -6.79
C SER A 20 -0.08 6.50 -7.32
N SER A 21 0.37 5.64 -6.41
CA SER A 21 1.02 4.37 -6.78
C SER A 21 -0.03 3.28 -6.82
N GLY A 22 0.06 2.36 -7.78
CA GLY A 22 -0.93 1.31 -7.90
C GLY A 22 -0.42 0.02 -8.49
N VAL A 23 -1.17 -1.05 -8.23
CA VAL A 23 -0.95 -2.37 -8.83
C VAL A 23 -2.13 -2.68 -9.73
N ILE A 24 -1.85 -3.03 -10.98
CA ILE A 24 -2.87 -3.44 -11.95
C ILE A 24 -2.74 -4.95 -12.16
N ILE A 25 -3.87 -5.64 -12.11
CA ILE A 25 -3.98 -7.09 -12.22
C ILE A 25 -5.10 -7.38 -13.22
N SER A 26 -4.85 -8.21 -14.22
CA SER A 26 -5.94 -8.69 -15.07
C SER A 26 -6.86 -9.57 -14.24
N ALA A 27 -8.14 -9.27 -14.28
CA ALA A 27 -9.15 -9.98 -13.54
C ALA A 27 -9.48 -11.35 -14.10
N ALA A 28 -9.09 -11.65 -15.35
CA ALA A 28 -9.05 -13.03 -15.83
C ALA A 28 -8.13 -13.91 -14.95
N GLN A 29 -7.15 -13.31 -14.27
CA GLN A 29 -6.25 -13.99 -13.35
C GLN A 29 -6.76 -13.98 -11.90
N LEU A 30 -7.81 -13.22 -11.58
CA LEU A 30 -8.34 -13.09 -10.22
C LEU A 30 -9.26 -14.27 -9.89
N GLN A 31 -8.92 -15.02 -8.85
CA GLN A 31 -9.81 -16.05 -8.29
C GLN A 31 -10.70 -15.46 -7.20
N SER A 32 -10.09 -14.77 -6.24
CA SER A 32 -10.79 -14.14 -5.14
C SER A 32 -10.00 -12.97 -4.55
N LEU A 33 -10.73 -12.08 -3.89
CA LEU A 33 -10.20 -10.94 -3.15
C LEU A 33 -10.69 -11.06 -1.71
N ASP A 34 -9.75 -11.08 -0.76
CA ASP A 34 -10.03 -11.06 0.68
C ASP A 34 -9.55 -9.74 1.28
N ILE A 35 -10.39 -9.11 2.10
CA ILE A 35 -10.11 -7.82 2.76
C ILE A 35 -10.33 -8.01 4.25
N SER A 36 -9.29 -7.78 5.04
CA SER A 36 -9.28 -8.12 6.47
C SER A 36 -10.12 -7.21 7.37
N ASP A 37 -10.65 -6.11 6.86
CA ASP A 37 -11.33 -5.06 7.64
C ASP A 37 -12.58 -4.53 6.93
N ARG A 38 -13.30 -3.58 7.55
CA ARG A 38 -14.52 -3.00 6.99
C ARG A 38 -14.23 -2.13 5.78
N PHE A 39 -15.13 -2.23 4.80
CA PHE A 39 -15.02 -1.52 3.55
C PHE A 39 -16.40 -1.17 3.00
N THR A 40 -16.45 -0.11 2.21
CA THR A 40 -17.64 0.26 1.45
C THR A 40 -17.42 -0.07 -0.02
N ARG A 41 -18.38 -0.79 -0.63
CA ARG A 41 -18.37 -1.07 -2.07
C ARG A 41 -19.43 -0.23 -2.77
N THR A 42 -19.01 0.49 -3.81
CA THR A 42 -19.86 1.29 -4.69
C THR A 42 -19.83 0.72 -6.10
N LYS A 43 -20.99 0.59 -6.73
CA LYS A 43 -21.07 0.17 -8.14
C LYS A 43 -20.67 1.33 -9.05
N THR A 44 -19.85 1.06 -10.06
CA THR A 44 -19.46 2.03 -11.09
C THR A 44 -20.10 1.65 -12.42
N ALA A 45 -19.90 2.47 -13.47
CA ALA A 45 -20.44 2.17 -14.80
C ALA A 45 -19.89 0.85 -15.39
N THR A 46 -18.64 0.54 -15.09
CA THR A 46 -17.85 -0.55 -15.68
C THR A 46 -17.54 -1.69 -14.70
N GLY A 47 -17.90 -1.53 -13.42
CA GLY A 47 -17.67 -2.55 -12.40
C GLY A 47 -18.00 -2.04 -11.00
N TRP A 48 -17.00 -1.97 -10.13
CA TRP A 48 -17.17 -1.52 -8.76
C TRP A 48 -15.89 -0.90 -8.20
N ARG A 49 -16.04 -0.03 -7.22
CA ARG A 49 -14.96 0.53 -6.42
C ARG A 49 -15.20 0.21 -4.95
N ILE A 50 -14.15 -0.22 -4.27
CA ILE A 50 -14.11 -0.41 -2.82
C ILE A 50 -13.27 0.72 -2.24
N LYS A 51 -13.83 1.43 -1.27
CA LYS A 51 -13.12 2.39 -0.44
C LYS A 51 -12.91 1.79 0.95
N LEU A 52 -11.68 1.85 1.44
CA LEU A 52 -11.34 1.34 2.76
C LEU A 52 -11.65 2.36 3.85
N GLU A 53 -12.33 1.92 4.91
CA GLU A 53 -12.69 2.77 6.06
C GLU A 53 -11.51 2.88 7.06
N ALA A 54 -10.64 1.88 7.09
CA ALA A 54 -9.42 1.83 7.89
C ALA A 54 -8.31 1.10 7.12
N SER A 55 -7.09 1.07 7.66
CA SER A 55 -6.01 0.27 7.09
C SER A 55 -6.36 -1.21 7.08
N ALA A 56 -6.28 -1.87 5.93
CA ALA A 56 -6.66 -3.26 5.75
C ALA A 56 -5.58 -4.04 5.00
N ARG A 57 -5.42 -5.32 5.35
CA ARG A 57 -4.64 -6.26 4.54
C ARG A 57 -5.56 -6.84 3.47
N VAL A 58 -5.11 -6.71 2.23
CA VAL A 58 -5.80 -7.21 1.04
C VAL A 58 -5.01 -8.39 0.49
N THR A 59 -5.70 -9.51 0.30
CA THR A 59 -5.13 -10.71 -0.29
C THR A 59 -5.80 -10.99 -1.62
N VAL A 60 -5.00 -11.01 -2.69
CA VAL A 60 -5.43 -11.39 -4.03
C VAL A 60 -4.97 -12.81 -4.30
N ASN A 61 -5.92 -13.71 -4.53
CA ASN A 61 -5.66 -15.09 -4.94
C ASN A 61 -5.78 -15.20 -6.45
N PHE A 62 -4.81 -15.86 -7.09
CA PHE A 62 -4.75 -15.99 -8.54
C PHE A 62 -5.28 -17.35 -9.01
N THR A 63 -6.07 -17.36 -10.07
CA THR A 63 -6.72 -18.58 -10.59
C THR A 63 -5.72 -19.61 -11.11
N THR A 64 -4.63 -19.15 -11.73
CA THR A 64 -3.67 -20.02 -12.43
C THR A 64 -2.42 -20.33 -11.62
N SER A 65 -2.33 -19.88 -10.37
CA SER A 65 -1.10 -19.97 -9.58
C SER A 65 -1.37 -20.29 -8.11
N MET A 66 -0.49 -21.07 -7.50
CA MET A 66 -0.43 -21.23 -6.03
C MET A 66 0.07 -19.96 -5.31
N ARG A 67 0.34 -18.88 -6.06
CA ARG A 67 0.78 -17.60 -5.52
C ARG A 67 -0.41 -16.78 -5.05
N LYS A 68 -0.19 -15.99 -4.00
CA LYS A 68 -1.06 -14.91 -3.56
C LYS A 68 -0.28 -13.60 -3.55
N LEU A 69 -0.97 -12.49 -3.82
CA LEU A 69 -0.43 -11.16 -3.57
C LEU A 69 -1.06 -10.64 -2.29
N GLU A 70 -0.22 -10.33 -1.31
CA GLU A 70 -0.64 -9.70 -0.06
C GLU A 70 -0.15 -8.26 -0.04
N VAL A 71 -1.08 -7.33 0.16
CA VAL A 71 -0.78 -5.91 0.20
C VAL A 71 -1.55 -5.23 1.33
N THR A 72 -0.88 -4.36 2.06
CA THR A 72 -1.56 -3.48 3.02
C THR A 72 -1.94 -2.19 2.32
N LEU A 73 -3.22 -1.86 2.41
CA LEU A 73 -3.79 -0.59 1.95
C LEU A 73 -4.22 0.22 3.17
N MET A 74 -4.07 1.54 3.09
CA MET A 74 -4.37 2.48 4.16
C MET A 74 -5.82 2.97 4.06
N GLN A 75 -6.25 3.72 5.08
CA GLN A 75 -7.48 4.49 4.98
C GLN A 75 -7.44 5.39 3.73
N ASP A 76 -8.60 5.52 3.07
CA ASP A 76 -8.81 6.27 1.82
C ASP A 76 -8.22 5.62 0.55
N ASP A 77 -7.39 4.58 0.67
CA ASP A 77 -6.99 3.77 -0.49
C ASP A 77 -8.21 3.08 -1.11
N CYS A 78 -8.08 2.81 -2.42
CA CYS A 78 -9.17 2.31 -3.23
C CYS A 78 -8.77 1.02 -3.94
N ILE A 79 -9.73 0.11 -4.06
CA ILE A 79 -9.63 -1.06 -4.95
C ILE A 79 -10.72 -0.91 -6.00
N GLU A 80 -10.35 -0.87 -7.26
CA GLU A 80 -11.28 -0.69 -8.36
C GLU A 80 -11.26 -1.89 -9.28
N ARG A 81 -12.45 -2.32 -9.69
CA ARG A 81 -12.66 -3.26 -10.77
C ARG A 81 -13.26 -2.50 -11.94
N ASP A 82 -12.47 -2.38 -12.99
CA ASP A 82 -12.85 -1.71 -14.24
C ASP A 82 -12.73 -2.71 -15.39
N GLY A 83 -13.84 -3.15 -15.98
CA GLY A 83 -13.81 -4.01 -17.17
C GLY A 83 -13.08 -5.35 -16.96
N ASP A 84 -11.85 -5.50 -17.47
CA ASP A 84 -10.98 -6.68 -17.26
C ASP A 84 -9.85 -6.44 -16.25
N ASP A 85 -9.74 -5.25 -15.67
CA ASP A 85 -8.68 -4.91 -14.72
C ASP A 85 -9.16 -4.82 -13.27
N LEU A 86 -8.33 -5.28 -12.35
CA LEU A 86 -8.38 -4.99 -10.92
C LEU A 86 -7.22 -4.05 -10.59
N ILE A 87 -7.53 -2.88 -10.07
CA ILE A 87 -6.61 -1.80 -9.82
C ILE A 87 -6.59 -1.53 -8.31
N LEU A 88 -5.43 -1.66 -7.68
CA LEU A 88 -5.23 -1.31 -6.28
C LEU A 88 -4.52 0.04 -6.25
N ILE A 89 -5.19 1.06 -5.72
CA ILE A 89 -4.75 2.46 -5.74
C ILE A 89 -4.36 2.88 -4.33
N ARG A 90 -3.11 3.31 -4.18
CA ARG A 90 -2.57 3.92 -2.96
C ARG A 90 -2.58 5.43 -3.09
N ASN A 91 -3.35 6.07 -2.24
CA ASN A 91 -3.52 7.52 -2.21
C ASN A 91 -2.54 8.19 -1.23
N GLN A 92 -1.90 7.42 -0.35
CA GLN A 92 -0.91 7.92 0.59
C GLN A 92 0.51 7.92 -0.01
N PRO A 93 1.42 8.79 0.46
CA PRO A 93 2.83 8.75 0.06
C PRO A 93 3.48 7.43 0.46
N ALA A 94 4.50 7.00 -0.29
CA ALA A 94 5.17 5.71 -0.08
C ALA A 94 5.73 5.54 1.35
N GLU A 95 6.14 6.63 1.99
CA GLU A 95 6.61 6.69 3.37
C GLU A 95 5.57 6.19 4.38
N ALA A 96 4.27 6.44 4.16
CA ALA A 96 3.21 5.98 5.04
C ALA A 96 3.16 4.45 5.14
N TYR A 97 3.49 3.76 4.05
CA TYR A 97 3.53 2.29 4.00
C TYR A 97 4.85 1.69 4.50
N ARG A 98 5.94 2.48 4.58
CA ARG A 98 7.23 1.98 5.09
C ARG A 98 7.16 1.64 6.57
N SER A 99 6.45 2.43 7.37
CA SER A 99 6.28 2.22 8.81
C SER A 99 5.54 0.91 9.14
N GLN A 100 4.77 0.35 8.20
CA GLN A 100 4.07 -0.92 8.37
C GLN A 100 4.90 -2.16 8.01
N ARG A 101 6.06 -2.01 7.33
CA ARG A 101 7.00 -3.11 7.12
C ARG A 101 7.81 -3.47 8.39
N GLY A 102 7.56 -2.79 9.51
CA GLY A 102 8.31 -2.91 10.77
C GLY A 102 7.94 -4.09 11.68
N VAL A 103 7.10 -5.04 11.27
CA VAL A 103 6.79 -6.25 12.06
C VAL A 103 7.10 -7.54 11.29
N SER A 104 8.29 -7.59 10.70
CA SER A 104 8.97 -8.87 10.51
C SER A 104 10.28 -8.77 11.27
N SER A 105 10.19 -8.91 12.58
CA SER A 105 11.30 -9.41 13.39
C SER A 105 11.65 -10.78 12.85
N SER A 106 12.51 -10.81 11.84
CA SER A 106 13.16 -12.02 11.37
C SER A 106 13.88 -12.63 12.59
N PRO A 107 13.61 -13.89 12.98
CA PRO A 107 14.31 -14.54 14.09
C PRO A 107 15.76 -14.90 13.73
N LEU A 108 16.25 -14.50 12.55
CA LEU A 108 17.62 -14.72 12.10
C LEU A 108 18.59 -13.63 12.61
N ALA A 109 18.24 -12.94 13.69
CA ALA A 109 19.23 -12.26 14.53
C ALA A 109 20.06 -13.32 15.27
N ARG A 110 20.98 -13.93 14.52
CA ARG A 110 22.25 -14.55 14.93
C ARG A 110 22.44 -14.56 16.45
N SER A 111 22.17 -15.71 17.07
CA SER A 111 22.62 -16.02 18.43
C SER A 111 24.14 -15.86 18.43
N LEU A 112 24.61 -14.70 18.87
CA LEU A 112 26.01 -14.48 19.19
C LEU A 112 26.18 -15.11 20.57
N GLU A 113 26.41 -16.42 20.60
CA GLU A 113 26.91 -17.11 21.78
C GLU A 113 28.17 -16.39 22.25
N ARG A 114 28.02 -15.56 23.28
CA ARG A 114 29.14 -15.08 24.08
C ARG A 114 29.61 -16.29 24.89
N THR A 115 30.62 -16.97 24.38
CA THR A 115 31.53 -17.79 25.18
C THR A 115 32.24 -16.87 26.16
N SER A 116 31.59 -16.57 27.28
CA SER A 116 32.25 -16.03 28.46
C SER A 116 32.83 -17.22 29.21
N GLY A 117 34.13 -17.43 29.03
CA GLY A 117 34.91 -18.24 29.97
C GLY A 117 34.81 -17.62 31.36
N SER A 118 34.68 -18.48 32.37
CA SER A 118 35.05 -18.18 33.74
C SER A 118 35.37 -19.50 34.41
N GLU A 119 36.66 -19.66 34.66
CA GLU A 119 37.29 -20.68 35.48
C GLU A 119 36.70 -20.65 36.89
N THR A 120 36.40 -21.82 37.47
CA THR A 120 36.35 -21.97 38.92
C THR A 120 36.91 -23.32 39.31
N SER A 121 38.00 -23.24 40.06
CA SER A 121 38.83 -24.27 40.66
C SER A 121 38.04 -25.31 41.47
N GLU A 122 38.38 -26.59 41.27
CA GLU A 122 38.03 -27.66 42.20
C GLU A 122 39.07 -27.74 43.33
N ASN A 123 38.57 -27.96 44.54
CA ASN A 123 39.33 -28.33 45.75
C ASN A 123 38.84 -29.71 46.21
#